data_AF-A0A531MIV4-F1
#
_entry.id   AF-A0A531MIV4-F1
#
_cell.length_a   1.000
_cell.length_b   1.000
_cell.length_c   1.000
_cell.angle_alpha   90.00
_cell.angle_beta   90.00
_cell.angle_gamma   90.00
#
_symmetry.space_group_name_H-M   'P 1'
#
loop_
_entity.id
_entity.type
_entity.pdbx_description
1 polymer ?
#
loop_
_entity_poly.entity_id
_entity_poly.type
_entity_poly.pdbx_seq_one_letter_code
_entity_poly.pdbx_strand_id
1 'polypeptide(L)'
;IDYQVIVEVRSFEVSVNGGEHAEVDLFVRLLNDRNGEVKASKSFTASAPVSGSGNPAYVGALDAAFGDAAKQIVRWTDSVI
;
A
#
# COMPACT_ATOMS: atom_id res chain seq x y z
N ILE A 1 -8.17 -14.21 19.63
CA ILE A 1 -8.62 -12.92 19.11
C ILE A 1 -8.05 -12.89 17.72
N ASP A 2 -8.89 -12.65 16.72
CA ASP A 2 -8.41 -12.53 15.36
C ASP A 2 -8.30 -11.04 15.02
N TYR A 3 -7.44 -10.73 14.06
CA TYR A 3 -7.18 -9.35 13.66
C TYR A 3 -7.59 -9.14 12.22
N GLN A 4 -8.41 -8.11 11.99
CA GLN A 4 -8.78 -7.66 10.66
C GLN A 4 -7.85 -6.55 10.19
N VAL A 5 -7.30 -6.70 8.99
CA VAL A 5 -6.54 -5.66 8.30
C VAL A 5 -7.52 -4.75 7.55
N ILE A 6 -7.59 -3.48 7.94
CA ILE A 6 -8.36 -2.45 7.25
C ILE A 6 -7.38 -1.53 6.52
N VAL A 7 -7.55 -1.40 5.21
CA VAL A 7 -6.72 -0.55 4.35
C VAL A 7 -7.56 0.62 3.85
N GLU A 8 -7.06 1.83 4.05
CA GLU A 8 -7.57 3.07 3.47
C GLU A 8 -6.59 3.53 2.38
N VAL A 9 -7.08 3.69 1.16
CA VAL A 9 -6.28 4.18 0.03
C VAL A 9 -6.28 5.70 0.06
N ARG A 10 -5.11 6.31 0.24
CA ARG A 10 -4.92 7.76 0.25
C ARG A 10 -4.42 8.28 -1.10
N SER A 11 -3.52 7.55 -1.73
CA SER A 11 -3.11 7.77 -3.11
C SER A 11 -2.90 6.44 -3.83
N PHE A 12 -3.25 6.42 -5.12
CA PHE A 12 -3.03 5.31 -6.03
C PHE A 12 -2.99 5.87 -7.46
N GLU A 13 -1.87 6.49 -7.82
CA GLU A 13 -1.77 7.33 -9.00
C GLU A 13 -0.41 7.22 -9.70
N VAL A 14 -0.35 7.73 -10.92
CA VAL A 14 0.93 7.95 -11.63
C VAL A 14 1.21 9.44 -11.62
N SER A 15 2.33 9.81 -11.01
CA SER A 15 2.88 11.16 -11.03
C SER A 15 3.78 11.32 -12.26
N VAL A 16 3.57 12.43 -12.97
CA VAL A 16 4.40 12.84 -14.12
C VAL A 16 5.41 13.92 -13.74
N ASN A 17 5.39 14.38 -12.48
CA ASN A 17 6.25 15.43 -11.97
C ASN A 17 7.60 14.82 -11.53
N GLY A 18 8.71 15.30 -12.08
CA GLY A 18 10.06 14.79 -11.75
C GLY A 18 10.41 13.44 -12.38
N GLY A 19 9.64 12.98 -13.36
CA GLY A 19 9.74 11.67 -14.01
C GLY A 19 8.47 10.85 -13.81
N GLU A 20 8.11 9.99 -14.76
CA GLU A 20 6.90 9.16 -14.65
C GLU A 20 7.11 8.05 -13.61
N HIS A 21 6.34 8.05 -12.53
CA HIS A 21 6.36 7.03 -11.48
C HIS A 21 4.97 6.81 -10.89
N ALA A 22 4.69 5.59 -10.46
CA ALA A 22 3.53 5.27 -9.65
C ALA A 22 3.80 5.62 -8.18
N GLU A 23 2.79 6.13 -7.49
CA GLU A 23 2.77 6.38 -6.06
C GLU A 23 1.54 5.69 -5.42
N VAL A 24 1.80 4.97 -4.34
CA VAL A 24 0.77 4.28 -3.54
C VAL A 24 0.96 4.70 -2.09
N ASP A 25 -0.05 5.33 -1.49
CA ASP A 25 -0.12 5.64 -0.06
C ASP A 25 -1.34 4.96 0.56
N LEU A 26 -1.08 4.09 1.55
CA LEU A 26 -2.06 3.27 2.24
C LEU A 26 -1.98 3.53 3.74
N PHE A 27 -3.10 3.92 4.35
CA PHE A 27 -3.22 3.92 5.80
C PHE A 27 -3.87 2.62 6.28
N VAL A 28 -3.14 1.86 7.10
CA VAL A 28 -3.54 0.52 7.52
C VAL A 28 -3.80 0.47 9.01
N ARG A 29 -4.85 -0.25 9.40
CA ARG A 29 -5.23 -0.50 10.80
C ARG A 29 -5.44 -1.99 11.04
N LEU A 30 -4.97 -2.48 12.19
CA LEU A 30 -5.29 -3.82 12.70
C LEU A 30 -6.37 -3.70 13.76
N LEU A 31 -7.54 -4.25 13.51
CA LEU A 31 -8.68 -4.20 14.42
C LEU A 31 -8.88 -5.57 15.08
N ASN A 32 -9.10 -5.58 16.38
CA ASN A 32 -9.62 -6.76 17.07
C ASN A 32 -11.05 -7.01 16.59
N ASP A 33 -11.28 -8.19 15.99
CA ASP A 33 -12.54 -8.53 15.35
C ASP A 33 -13.73 -8.65 16.32
N ARG A 34 -13.45 -8.83 17.61
CA ARG A 34 -14.48 -9.03 18.64
C ARG A 34 -15.07 -7.73 19.18
N ASN A 35 -14.28 -6.66 19.24
CA ASN A 35 -14.67 -5.40 19.88
C ASN A 35 -14.40 -4.16 19.02
N GLY A 36 -13.78 -4.30 17.86
CA GLY A 36 -13.45 -3.19 16.95
C GLY A 36 -12.31 -2.29 17.43
N GLU A 37 -11.61 -2.67 18.51
CA GLU A 37 -10.49 -1.88 19.04
C GLU A 37 -9.31 -1.89 18.06
N VAL A 38 -8.75 -0.71 17.80
CA VAL A 38 -7.56 -0.57 16.95
C VAL A 38 -6.33 -0.98 17.77
N LYS A 39 -5.76 -2.14 17.42
CA LYS A 39 -4.55 -2.66 18.04
C LYS A 39 -3.30 -1.90 17.61
N ALA A 40 -3.22 -1.56 16.32
CA ALA A 40 -2.13 -0.79 15.73
C ALA A 40 -2.58 -0.11 14.42
N SER A 41 -1.90 0.96 14.05
CA SER A 41 -2.09 1.63 12.76
C SER A 41 -0.77 2.17 12.23
N LYS A 42 -0.64 2.23 10.89
CA LYS A 42 0.58 2.70 10.21
C LYS A 42 0.27 3.11 8.77
N SER A 43 0.91 4.16 8.28
CA SER A 43 0.94 4.50 6.86
C SER A 43 2.06 3.77 6.13
N PHE A 44 1.79 3.35 4.89
CA PHE A 44 2.73 2.71 3.99
C PHE A 44 2.74 3.48 2.68
N THR A 45 3.92 3.94 2.29
CA THR A 45 4.13 4.63 1.02
C THR A 45 5.13 3.82 0.20
N ALA A 46 4.80 3.59 -1.06
CA ALA A 46 5.67 2.93 -2.02
C ALA A 46 5.57 3.62 -3.38
N SER A 47 6.67 3.62 -4.11
CA SER A 47 6.72 4.15 -5.47
C SER A 47 7.50 3.22 -6.39
N ALA A 48 7.18 3.29 -7.68
CA ALA A 48 7.87 2.53 -8.71
C ALA A 48 7.97 3.36 -9.99
N PRO A 49 9.13 3.36 -10.69
CA PRO A 49 9.27 4.08 -11.94
C PRO A 49 8.40 3.45 -13.03
N VAL A 50 7.81 4.29 -13.89
CA VAL A 50 7.16 3.82 -15.11
C VAL A 50 8.25 3.39 -16.09
N SER A 51 8.20 2.13 -16.52
CA SER A 51 9.15 1.56 -17.47
C SER A 51 8.40 1.04 -18.70
N GLY A 52 8.73 1.54 -19.87
CA GLY A 52 8.03 1.22 -21.12
C GLY A 52 7.16 2.38 -21.60
N SER A 53 6.15 2.08 -22.42
CA SER A 53 5.28 3.09 -23.02
C SER A 53 3.81 2.67 -23.03
N GLY A 54 2.94 3.68 -23.04
CA GLY A 54 1.49 3.51 -23.07
C GLY A 54 0.90 2.96 -21.76
N ASN A 55 -0.41 2.75 -21.77
CA ASN A 55 -1.18 2.33 -20.60
C ASN A 55 -0.64 1.08 -19.87
N PRO A 56 -0.11 0.05 -20.55
CA PRO A 56 0.46 -1.11 -19.86
C PRO A 56 1.63 -0.76 -18.94
N ALA A 57 2.45 0.24 -19.28
CA ALA A 57 3.57 0.66 -18.45
C ALA A 57 3.08 1.33 -17.15
N TYR A 58 2.02 2.13 -17.23
CA TYR A 58 1.39 2.76 -16.06
C TYR A 58 0.78 1.72 -15.11
N VAL A 59 0.07 0.73 -15.65
CA VAL A 59 -0.49 -0.37 -14.86
C VAL A 59 0.62 -1.19 -14.20
N GLY A 60 1.69 -1.49 -14.94
CA GLY A 60 2.85 -2.21 -14.39
C GLY A 60 3.55 -1.47 -13.26
N ALA A 61 3.66 -0.14 -13.35
CA ALA A 61 4.22 0.67 -12.26
C ALA A 61 3.33 0.67 -11.01
N LEU A 62 2.01 0.80 -11.18
CA LEU A 62 1.05 0.74 -10.06
C LEU A 62 1.07 -0.63 -9.38
N ASP A 63 1.13 -1.72 -10.15
CA ASP A 63 1.25 -3.08 -9.63
C ASP A 63 2.55 -3.27 -8.85
N ALA A 64 3.67 -2.76 -9.37
CA ALA A 64 4.97 -2.81 -8.69
C ALA A 64 4.96 -2.02 -7.36
N ALA A 65 4.43 -0.80 -7.37
CA ALA A 65 4.34 0.04 -6.16
C ALA A 65 3.41 -0.59 -5.11
N PHE A 66 2.22 -1.06 -5.51
CA PHE A 66 1.31 -1.77 -4.61
C PHE A 66 1.91 -3.08 -4.09
N GLY A 67 2.60 -3.84 -4.94
CA GLY A 67 3.26 -5.08 -4.56
C GLY A 67 4.35 -4.88 -3.50
N ASP A 68 5.05 -3.76 -3.51
CA ASP A 68 5.98 -3.40 -2.44
C ASP A 68 5.24 -3.01 -1.15
N ALA A 69 4.25 -2.12 -1.23
CA ALA A 69 3.44 -1.73 -0.08
C ALA A 69 2.78 -2.96 0.60
N ALA A 70 2.22 -3.89 -0.19
CA ALA A 70 1.62 -5.12 0.31
C ALA A 70 2.63 -6.00 1.07
N LYS A 71 3.86 -6.17 0.55
CA LYS A 71 4.93 -6.90 1.25
C LYS A 71 5.31 -6.24 2.57
N GLN A 72 5.38 -4.91 2.59
CA GLN A 72 5.65 -4.16 3.82
C GLN A 72 4.52 -4.32 4.85
N ILE A 73 3.26 -4.28 4.41
CA ILE A 73 2.08 -4.50 5.26
C ILE A 73 2.12 -5.89 5.88
N VAL A 74 2.34 -6.95 5.09
CA VAL A 74 2.42 -8.33 5.60
C VAL A 74 3.51 -8.48 6.65
N ARG A 75 4.73 -7.99 6.37
CA ARG A 75 5.85 -8.03 7.33
C ARG A 75 5.56 -7.25 8.60
N TRP A 76 4.92 -6.09 8.48
CA TRP A 76 4.53 -5.31 9.64
C TRP A 76 3.45 -6.00 10.47
N THR A 77 2.43 -6.58 9.83
CA THR A 77 1.40 -7.34 10.52
C THR A 77 2.02 -8.49 11.31
N ASP A 78 2.89 -9.30 10.68
CA ASP A 78 3.64 -10.39 11.35
C ASP A 78 4.50 -9.91 12.54
N SER A 79 4.97 -8.65 12.52
CA SER A 79 5.73 -8.08 13.66
C SER A 79 4.86 -7.58 14.82
N VAL A 80 3.55 -7.42 14.61
CA VAL A 80 2.62 -6.81 15.57
C VAL A 80 1.72 -7.84 16.26
N ILE A 81 1.37 -8.93 15.58
CA ILE A 81 0.48 -9.98 16.07
C ILE A 81 1.20 -11.32 16.16
#